data_AF-A0A9X7WJQ7-F1
#
_entry.id   AF-A0A9X7WJQ7-F1
#
_cell.length_a   1.000
_cell.length_b   1.000
_cell.length_c   1.000
_cell.angle_alpha   90.00
_cell.angle_beta   90.00
_cell.angle_gamma   90.00
#
_symmetry.space_group_name_H-M   'P 1'
#
loop_
_entity.id
_entity.type
_entity.pdbx_description
1 polymer ?
#
loop_
_entity_poly.entity_id
_entity_poly.type
_entity_poly.pdbx_seq_one_letter_code
_entity_poly.pdbx_strand_id
1 'polypeptide(L)'
;MPIEQRLIVSVVDEIPDSIPIITYQRDDHSCSGAWSRPKVPALVFADNSHDGSAVAYHHGVLGGAQTPVQLVFWGAWWNGAGSAQRGLIESRTQSLLASRYFSELGQYYIAGAPTWRGSLTVISPGPPSGAVDSTVTMRRVLELIEDCIDDGVFPDPDDGPRIAFIVLMPQGFTVTGGAVAGAHSTDYTFDFPFDTDRYWAGWVRYFDPATEDIELTMSTLGHELVEILTDPEADGWRREPLDGNCEICDWSDSTVSGRQVRQRAWVNDVRVQSYWSVRHGATVLPIDDDYGAQLEAKVTETTRREVSRGTLVSDPAVRRACATIPACCIADDRYEYVLYSVSETARIRLNWTRYRTPRASWSIRGIAVSGSGTVQVTLPVDGYNGQNPVTAVRRVSVGYTATDTVLDLTVNEPGGNFDLPVSCSVTDTSIAGNVATNVIATPSVVVGFVGADLVADANYLAALSRCYKAMLDKYKVEYQPMGRPGPGDPIKYDPTVLNIGLPAYAGLTGHQQLQETGKLIRAAAYLLDSDDAYAFVGHLVRSQPALVRALQTRTEADVVSTLLTTTS
;
A
#
# COMPACT_ATOMS: atom_id res chain seq x y z
N MET A 1 -18.07 -6.44 7.17
CA MET A 1 -17.61 -5.14 7.69
C MET A 1 -18.59 -4.66 8.76
N PRO A 2 -18.23 -4.71 10.05
CA PRO A 2 -19.05 -4.10 11.09
C PRO A 2 -18.31 -3.00 11.88
N ILE A 3 -19.07 -1.93 12.14
CA ILE A 3 -18.84 -0.77 13.02
C ILE A 3 -17.83 0.25 12.47
N GLU A 4 -18.40 1.36 12.00
CA GLU A 4 -17.75 2.61 11.63
C GLU A 4 -16.68 3.03 12.65
N GLN A 5 -15.41 2.73 12.35
CA GLN A 5 -14.31 3.48 12.93
C GLN A 5 -14.44 4.91 12.38
N ARG A 6 -14.78 5.88 13.25
CA ARG A 6 -14.68 7.30 12.91
C ARG A 6 -13.20 7.58 12.65
N LEU A 7 -12.80 7.44 11.39
CA LEU A 7 -11.45 7.70 10.91
C LEU A 7 -11.23 9.22 11.02
N ILE A 8 -10.44 9.66 11.98
CA ILE A 8 -10.12 11.08 12.14
C ILE A 8 -8.80 11.35 11.42
N VAL A 9 -8.82 12.38 10.57
CA VAL A 9 -7.68 12.76 9.73
C VAL A 9 -6.91 13.89 10.41
N SER A 10 -5.70 13.60 10.86
CA SER A 10 -4.71 14.64 11.15
C SER A 10 -4.02 15.03 9.85
N VAL A 11 -4.00 16.33 9.56
CA VAL A 11 -3.32 16.94 8.41
C VAL A 11 -2.24 17.84 8.97
N VAL A 12 -0.98 17.52 8.68
CA VAL A 12 0.15 18.37 9.07
C VAL A 12 0.71 19.05 7.82
N ASP A 13 0.39 20.33 7.66
CA ASP A 13 0.96 21.24 6.66
C ASP A 13 2.24 21.85 7.23
N GLU A 14 3.36 21.12 7.19
CA GLU A 14 4.61 21.62 7.78
C GLU A 14 5.48 22.43 6.80
N ILE A 15 5.20 22.40 5.50
CA ILE A 15 6.00 23.08 4.48
C ILE A 15 5.06 23.70 3.42
N PRO A 16 5.15 25.02 3.14
CA PRO A 16 4.54 25.61 1.95
C PRO A 16 5.02 24.83 0.72
N ASP A 17 4.09 24.37 -0.12
CA ASP A 17 4.34 23.58 -1.35
C ASP A 17 4.53 22.05 -1.20
N SER A 18 4.30 21.46 -0.01
CA SER A 18 4.28 20.00 0.17
C SER A 18 2.85 19.42 0.21
N ILE A 19 2.67 18.20 -0.30
CA ILE A 19 1.40 17.48 -0.19
C ILE A 19 1.19 17.12 1.29
N PRO A 20 0.02 17.42 1.88
CA PRO A 20 -0.27 17.08 3.27
C PRO A 20 -0.12 15.58 3.53
N ILE A 21 0.50 15.22 4.66
CA ILE A 21 0.51 13.83 5.13
C ILE A 21 -0.83 13.54 5.80
N ILE A 22 -1.57 12.59 5.22
CA ILE A 22 -2.86 12.12 5.74
C ILE A 22 -2.57 11.03 6.77
N THR A 23 -2.92 11.30 8.04
CA THR A 23 -2.81 10.33 9.13
C THR A 23 -4.19 10.03 9.70
N TYR A 24 -4.52 8.75 9.76
CA TYR A 24 -5.75 8.24 10.34
C TYR A 24 -5.50 7.80 11.79
N GLN A 25 -6.13 8.48 12.74
CA GLN A 25 -6.11 8.08 14.15
C GLN A 25 -7.07 6.89 14.37
N ARG A 26 -6.57 5.82 14.99
CA ARG A 26 -7.38 4.62 15.33
C ARG A 26 -7.79 4.63 16.80
N ASP A 27 -6.86 5.03 17.67
CA ASP A 27 -7.07 5.33 19.08
C ASP A 27 -6.03 6.38 19.54
N ASP A 28 -5.91 6.63 20.84
CA ASP A 28 -4.96 7.62 21.39
C ASP A 28 -3.49 7.23 21.24
N HIS A 29 -3.22 5.97 20.92
CA HIS A 29 -1.88 5.41 20.87
C HIS A 29 -1.57 4.72 19.55
N SER A 30 -2.46 4.77 18.56
CA SER A 30 -2.25 4.13 17.27
C SER A 30 -2.83 4.92 16.12
N CYS A 31 -2.05 5.01 15.06
CA CYS A 31 -2.42 5.71 13.85
C CYS A 31 -1.91 4.95 12.61
N SER A 32 -2.43 5.32 11.45
CA SER A 32 -1.99 4.77 10.17
C SER A 32 -1.97 5.83 9.08
N GLY A 33 -0.99 5.76 8.18
CA GLY A 33 -0.94 6.58 6.98
C GLY A 33 -1.96 6.16 5.93
N ALA A 34 -2.02 6.89 4.80
CA ALA A 34 -2.73 6.43 3.61
C ALA A 34 -1.98 5.29 2.90
N TRP A 35 -2.73 4.43 2.20
CA TRP A 35 -2.15 3.47 1.27
C TRP A 35 -1.47 4.23 0.12
N SER A 36 -0.18 3.97 -0.07
CA SER A 36 0.61 4.46 -1.18
C SER A 36 0.76 3.36 -2.23
N ARG A 37 0.65 3.71 -3.51
CA ARG A 37 0.80 2.78 -4.63
C ARG A 37 1.92 3.24 -5.55
N PRO A 38 2.64 2.30 -6.21
CA PRO A 38 3.54 2.65 -7.30
C PRO A 38 2.80 3.41 -8.40
N LYS A 39 3.47 4.37 -9.03
CA LYS A 39 2.91 5.19 -10.12
C LYS A 39 3.28 4.65 -11.51
N VAL A 40 3.59 3.37 -11.61
CA VAL A 40 4.11 2.73 -12.82
C VAL A 40 3.23 1.53 -13.18
N PRO A 41 2.87 1.33 -14.46
CA PRO A 41 2.03 0.21 -14.89
C PRO A 41 2.83 -1.08 -15.15
N ALA A 42 4.16 -0.97 -15.23
CA ALA A 42 5.08 -2.08 -15.48
C ALA A 42 6.45 -1.80 -14.86
N LEU A 43 7.17 -2.87 -14.53
CA LEU A 43 8.62 -2.83 -14.34
C LEU A 43 9.29 -2.68 -15.71
N VAL A 44 10.32 -1.86 -15.78
CA VAL A 44 11.16 -1.70 -16.99
C VAL A 44 12.59 -2.03 -16.61
N PHE A 45 13.23 -2.91 -17.37
CA PHE A 45 14.62 -3.28 -17.14
C PHE A 45 15.57 -2.38 -17.94
N ALA A 46 16.74 -2.08 -17.37
CA ALA A 46 17.72 -1.14 -17.91
C ALA A 46 18.69 -1.77 -18.92
N ASP A 47 18.67 -3.09 -19.05
CA ASP A 47 19.63 -3.83 -19.87
C ASP A 47 19.13 -3.89 -21.32
N ASN A 48 19.53 -2.88 -22.09
CA ASN A 48 19.27 -2.81 -23.51
C ASN A 48 20.40 -3.45 -24.33
N SER A 49 20.86 -4.67 -23.99
CA SER A 49 21.89 -5.36 -24.78
C SER A 49 21.52 -5.57 -26.26
N HIS A 50 20.28 -5.26 -26.62
CA HIS A 50 19.71 -5.35 -27.95
C HIS A 50 19.39 -3.98 -28.59
N ASP A 51 19.92 -2.86 -28.06
CA ASP A 51 19.80 -1.52 -28.66
C ASP A 51 20.12 -1.56 -30.17
N GLY A 52 19.18 -1.09 -30.99
CA GLY A 52 19.27 -1.11 -32.45
C GLY A 52 18.65 -2.33 -33.15
N SER A 53 18.21 -3.34 -32.40
CA SER A 53 17.39 -4.43 -32.94
C SER A 53 15.96 -3.94 -33.18
N ALA A 54 15.39 -4.26 -34.34
CA ALA A 54 13.98 -3.98 -34.62
C ALA A 54 13.15 -5.23 -34.31
N VAL A 55 11.95 -5.03 -33.77
CA VAL A 55 10.90 -6.06 -33.74
C VAL A 55 9.88 -5.70 -34.80
N ALA A 56 9.64 -6.60 -35.73
CA ALA A 56 8.78 -6.40 -36.89
C ALA A 56 7.70 -7.49 -36.96
N TYR A 57 6.57 -7.13 -37.56
CA TYR A 57 5.47 -8.03 -37.81
C TYR A 57 5.57 -8.58 -39.24
N HIS A 58 5.45 -9.90 -39.41
CA HIS A 58 5.61 -10.58 -40.70
C HIS A 58 4.29 -11.08 -41.31
N HIS A 59 3.16 -10.50 -40.87
CA HIS A 59 1.82 -10.74 -41.42
C HIS A 59 1.23 -12.13 -41.13
N GLY A 60 1.84 -12.88 -40.22
CA GLY A 60 1.37 -14.16 -39.71
C GLY A 60 0.17 -14.07 -38.77
N VAL A 61 -0.33 -15.21 -38.32
CA VAL A 61 -1.44 -15.24 -37.37
C VAL A 61 -0.94 -14.91 -35.96
N LEU A 62 -1.78 -14.22 -35.19
CA LEU A 62 -1.52 -13.88 -33.79
C LEU A 62 -2.59 -14.50 -32.89
N GLY A 63 -2.25 -14.70 -31.62
CA GLY A 63 -3.23 -14.94 -30.57
C GLY A 63 -4.05 -13.70 -30.23
N GLY A 64 -4.89 -13.79 -29.20
CA GLY A 64 -5.71 -12.68 -28.72
C GLY A 64 -6.40 -12.95 -27.38
N ALA A 65 -7.19 -11.97 -26.89
CA ALA A 65 -8.00 -12.07 -25.67
C ALA A 65 -8.89 -13.31 -25.57
N GLN A 66 -9.18 -13.97 -26.70
CA GLN A 66 -10.06 -15.12 -26.76
C GLN A 66 -9.33 -16.42 -27.07
N THR A 67 -8.01 -16.41 -27.23
CA THR A 67 -7.22 -17.64 -27.40
C THR A 67 -7.40 -18.51 -26.16
N PRO A 68 -8.06 -19.68 -26.27
CA PRO A 68 -8.22 -20.58 -25.14
C PRO A 68 -6.89 -21.26 -24.84
N VAL A 69 -6.48 -21.28 -23.58
CA VAL A 69 -5.30 -22.00 -23.10
C VAL A 69 -5.75 -23.33 -22.51
N GLN A 70 -5.26 -24.42 -23.08
CA GLN A 70 -5.49 -25.79 -22.63
C GLN A 70 -4.20 -26.37 -22.08
N LEU A 71 -4.19 -26.74 -20.79
CA LEU A 71 -3.07 -27.51 -20.26
C LEU A 71 -3.27 -29.00 -20.55
N VAL A 72 -2.18 -29.66 -20.95
CA VAL A 72 -2.15 -31.11 -21.19
C VAL A 72 -1.05 -31.72 -20.34
N PHE A 73 -1.43 -32.45 -19.30
CA PHE A 73 -0.52 -33.15 -18.42
C PHE A 73 -0.20 -34.53 -19.01
N TRP A 74 1.00 -34.71 -19.58
CA TRP A 74 1.33 -35.93 -20.32
C TRP A 74 1.85 -37.04 -19.39
N GLY A 75 1.14 -38.17 -19.35
CA GLY A 75 1.54 -39.38 -18.64
C GLY A 75 0.81 -39.62 -17.32
N ALA A 76 0.76 -40.88 -16.91
CA ALA A 76 0.01 -41.32 -15.72
C ALA A 76 0.54 -40.78 -14.38
N TRP A 77 1.77 -40.26 -14.34
CA TRP A 77 2.38 -39.70 -13.13
C TRP A 77 1.54 -38.54 -12.54
N TRP A 78 0.94 -37.72 -13.41
CA TRP A 78 0.11 -36.57 -13.02
C TRP A 78 -1.21 -36.95 -12.33
N ASN A 79 -1.65 -38.21 -12.46
CA ASN A 79 -2.80 -38.75 -11.74
C ASN A 79 -2.42 -39.32 -10.35
N GLY A 80 -1.13 -39.57 -10.11
CA GLY A 80 -0.61 -40.12 -8.87
C GLY A 80 0.22 -39.09 -8.09
N ALA A 81 1.52 -39.35 -8.01
CA ALA A 81 2.46 -38.54 -7.24
C ALA A 81 2.52 -37.06 -7.71
N GLY A 82 2.26 -36.78 -8.99
CA GLY A 82 2.24 -35.42 -9.54
C GLY A 82 0.95 -34.64 -9.32
N SER A 83 -0.08 -35.23 -8.71
CA SER A 83 -1.43 -34.63 -8.62
C SER A 83 -1.46 -33.28 -7.87
N ALA A 84 -0.69 -33.14 -6.79
CA ALA A 84 -0.59 -31.87 -6.06
C ALA A 84 0.08 -30.77 -6.90
N GLN A 85 1.15 -31.13 -7.62
CA GLN A 85 1.86 -30.22 -8.52
C GLN A 85 0.95 -29.78 -9.68
N ARG A 86 0.17 -30.69 -10.25
CA ARG A 86 -0.84 -30.39 -11.27
C ARG A 86 -1.83 -29.34 -10.79
N GLY A 87 -2.42 -29.53 -9.61
CA GLY A 87 -3.36 -28.56 -9.04
C GLY A 87 -2.74 -27.18 -8.80
N LEU A 88 -1.47 -27.14 -8.40
CA LEU A 88 -0.74 -25.87 -8.26
C LEU A 88 -0.53 -25.20 -9.62
N ILE A 89 -0.07 -25.91 -10.65
CA ILE A 89 0.12 -25.38 -12.01
C ILE A 89 -1.20 -24.85 -12.55
N GLU A 90 -2.30 -25.60 -12.42
CA GLU A 90 -3.64 -25.15 -12.84
C GLU A 90 -4.05 -23.84 -12.15
N SER A 91 -3.91 -23.77 -10.82
CA SER A 91 -4.25 -22.56 -10.06
C SER A 91 -3.36 -21.36 -10.43
N ARG A 92 -2.06 -21.60 -10.68
CA ARG A 92 -1.09 -20.57 -11.06
C ARG A 92 -1.33 -20.10 -12.49
N THR A 93 -1.69 -20.97 -13.42
CA THR A 93 -2.08 -20.56 -14.77
C THR A 93 -3.33 -19.69 -14.73
N GLN A 94 -4.35 -20.05 -13.95
CA GLN A 94 -5.53 -19.21 -13.78
C GLN A 94 -5.17 -17.83 -13.19
N SER A 95 -4.30 -17.78 -12.17
CA SER A 95 -3.78 -16.52 -11.63
C SER A 95 -3.02 -15.70 -12.67
N LEU A 96 -2.18 -16.33 -13.49
CA LEU A 96 -1.43 -15.67 -14.57
C LEU A 96 -2.37 -15.04 -15.59
N LEU A 97 -3.38 -15.78 -16.05
CA LEU A 97 -4.37 -15.30 -17.02
C LEU A 97 -5.27 -14.19 -16.45
N ALA A 98 -5.48 -14.16 -15.13
CA ALA A 98 -6.21 -13.10 -14.45
C ALA A 98 -5.34 -11.86 -14.11
N SER A 99 -4.03 -11.92 -14.35
CA SER A 99 -3.09 -10.84 -14.02
C SER A 99 -2.99 -9.78 -15.12
N ARG A 100 -2.28 -8.69 -14.83
CA ARG A 100 -1.92 -7.69 -15.86
C ARG A 100 -0.77 -8.11 -16.76
N TYR A 101 -0.16 -9.28 -16.57
CA TYR A 101 1.06 -9.71 -17.28
C TYR A 101 0.99 -9.54 -18.80
N PHE A 102 -0.17 -9.79 -19.42
CA PHE A 102 -0.34 -9.69 -20.88
C PHE A 102 -0.69 -8.27 -21.37
N SER A 103 -0.84 -7.28 -20.49
CA SER A 103 -1.44 -5.99 -20.87
C SER A 103 -0.61 -5.17 -21.86
N GLU A 104 0.71 -5.34 -21.83
CA GLU A 104 1.58 -4.66 -22.81
C GLU A 104 1.59 -5.35 -24.18
N LEU A 105 1.02 -6.56 -24.33
CA LEU A 105 0.93 -7.21 -25.64
C LEU A 105 -0.04 -6.51 -26.61
N GLY A 106 -0.82 -5.54 -26.14
CA GLY A 106 -1.65 -4.71 -27.02
C GLY A 106 -0.84 -3.93 -28.07
N GLN A 107 0.45 -3.68 -27.83
CA GLN A 107 1.36 -3.09 -28.83
C GLN A 107 1.66 -4.03 -30.00
N TYR A 108 1.44 -5.32 -29.81
CA TYR A 108 1.60 -6.40 -30.79
C TYR A 108 0.26 -6.82 -31.40
N TYR A 109 -0.78 -5.98 -31.28
CA TYR A 109 -2.16 -6.28 -31.71
C TYR A 109 -2.87 -7.40 -30.93
N ILE A 110 -2.31 -7.84 -29.80
CA ILE A 110 -2.90 -8.84 -28.91
C ILE A 110 -3.59 -8.10 -27.77
N ALA A 111 -4.88 -7.81 -27.96
CA ALA A 111 -5.67 -7.12 -26.94
C ALA A 111 -6.11 -8.14 -25.87
N GLY A 112 -5.66 -7.97 -24.62
CA GLY A 112 -6.14 -8.73 -23.46
C GLY A 112 -5.44 -10.07 -23.23
N ALA A 113 -5.70 -10.66 -22.06
CA ALA A 113 -5.12 -11.95 -21.66
C ALA A 113 -5.87 -13.13 -22.32
N PRO A 114 -5.19 -14.27 -22.57
CA PRO A 114 -5.84 -15.51 -23.01
C PRO A 114 -6.89 -16.02 -22.00
N THR A 115 -7.76 -16.91 -22.45
CA THR A 115 -8.82 -17.47 -21.60
C THR A 115 -8.49 -18.86 -21.10
N TRP A 116 -8.88 -19.19 -19.86
CA TRP A 116 -8.72 -20.53 -19.32
C TRP A 116 -9.72 -21.50 -19.97
N ARG A 117 -9.23 -22.49 -20.72
CA ARG A 117 -10.07 -23.57 -21.28
C ARG A 117 -10.24 -24.72 -20.30
N GLY A 118 -9.16 -25.09 -19.61
CA GLY A 118 -9.14 -26.25 -18.73
C GLY A 118 -7.80 -26.97 -18.76
N SER A 119 -7.80 -28.14 -18.11
CA SER A 119 -6.69 -29.08 -18.13
C SER A 119 -7.18 -30.50 -18.43
N LEU A 120 -6.30 -31.30 -19.03
CA LEU A 120 -6.53 -32.73 -19.28
C LEU A 120 -5.26 -33.51 -18.95
N THR A 121 -5.38 -34.74 -18.47
CA THR A 121 -4.25 -35.68 -18.37
C THR A 121 -4.37 -36.73 -19.47
N VAL A 122 -3.39 -36.80 -20.35
CA VAL A 122 -3.35 -37.79 -21.45
C VAL A 122 -2.33 -38.86 -21.08
N ILE A 123 -2.77 -40.12 -21.03
CA ILE A 123 -1.94 -41.26 -20.60
C ILE A 123 -1.52 -42.17 -21.75
N SER A 124 -2.21 -42.09 -22.89
CA SER A 124 -1.95 -42.84 -24.11
C SER A 124 -2.08 -41.91 -25.31
N PRO A 125 -1.09 -41.84 -26.22
CA PRO A 125 0.20 -42.51 -26.11
C PRO A 125 0.99 -42.05 -24.88
N GLY A 126 1.85 -42.92 -24.36
CA GLY A 126 2.71 -42.58 -23.22
C GLY A 126 3.77 -41.55 -23.62
N PRO A 127 4.25 -40.73 -22.67
CA PRO A 127 5.28 -39.73 -22.95
C PRO A 127 6.60 -40.39 -23.35
N PRO A 128 7.46 -39.69 -24.13
CA PRO A 128 8.77 -40.18 -24.49
C PRO A 128 9.60 -40.54 -23.26
N SER A 129 10.22 -41.72 -23.26
CA SER A 129 11.05 -42.19 -22.14
C SER A 129 12.52 -41.79 -22.33
N GLY A 130 13.17 -41.29 -21.28
CA GLY A 130 14.60 -41.01 -21.24
C GLY A 130 14.98 -39.60 -21.72
N ALA A 131 16.25 -39.42 -22.07
CA ALA A 131 16.76 -38.17 -22.63
C ALA A 131 16.39 -38.08 -24.12
N VAL A 132 15.62 -37.06 -24.49
CA VAL A 132 15.14 -36.85 -25.86
C VAL A 132 15.62 -35.49 -26.35
N ASP A 133 15.98 -35.41 -27.62
CA ASP A 133 16.31 -34.13 -28.27
C ASP A 133 15.08 -33.18 -28.27
N SER A 134 15.30 -31.87 -28.19
CA SER A 134 14.20 -30.89 -28.09
C SER A 134 13.34 -30.83 -29.36
N THR A 135 13.93 -30.96 -30.55
CA THR A 135 13.19 -31.02 -31.82
C THR A 135 12.36 -32.30 -31.89
N VAL A 136 12.92 -33.42 -31.45
CA VAL A 136 12.17 -34.68 -31.37
C VAL A 136 11.03 -34.57 -30.35
N THR A 137 11.26 -33.92 -29.21
CA THR A 137 10.23 -33.68 -28.19
C THR A 137 9.08 -32.87 -28.77
N MET A 138 9.38 -31.76 -29.44
CA MET A 138 8.35 -30.91 -30.05
C MET A 138 7.51 -31.69 -31.07
N ARG A 139 8.13 -32.48 -31.95
CA ARG A 139 7.38 -33.34 -32.88
C ARG A 139 6.45 -34.31 -32.15
N ARG A 140 6.91 -34.97 -31.08
CA ARG A 140 6.06 -35.89 -30.30
C ARG A 140 4.90 -35.19 -29.60
N VAL A 141 5.11 -33.94 -29.18
CA VAL A 141 4.07 -33.10 -28.60
C VAL A 141 3.01 -32.73 -29.63
N LEU A 142 3.41 -32.39 -30.86
CA LEU A 142 2.48 -32.14 -31.96
C LEU A 142 1.67 -33.41 -32.28
N GLU A 143 2.34 -34.55 -32.49
CA GLU A 143 1.69 -35.86 -32.70
C GLU A 143 0.68 -36.21 -31.60
N LEU A 144 0.99 -35.93 -30.31
CA LEU A 144 0.05 -36.16 -29.20
C LEU A 144 -1.23 -35.33 -29.32
N ILE A 145 -1.09 -34.05 -29.70
CA ILE A 145 -2.23 -33.13 -29.83
C ILE A 145 -3.06 -33.51 -31.05
N GLU A 146 -2.43 -33.84 -32.17
CA GLU A 146 -3.08 -34.38 -33.37
C GLU A 146 -3.91 -35.64 -33.04
N ASP A 147 -3.30 -36.64 -32.37
CA ASP A 147 -4.02 -37.84 -31.92
C ASP A 147 -5.25 -37.49 -31.06
N CYS A 148 -5.14 -36.48 -30.18
CA CYS A 148 -6.26 -36.05 -29.34
C CYS A 148 -7.36 -35.32 -30.14
N ILE A 149 -7.02 -34.61 -31.22
CA ILE A 149 -8.00 -33.99 -32.10
C ILE A 149 -8.71 -35.08 -32.92
N ASP A 150 -7.95 -35.99 -33.53
CA ASP A 150 -8.48 -37.12 -34.31
C ASP A 150 -9.41 -38.03 -33.50
N ASP A 151 -9.10 -38.25 -32.21
CA ASP A 151 -9.93 -39.03 -31.28
C ASP A 151 -11.15 -38.24 -30.74
N GLY A 152 -11.34 -36.98 -31.16
CA GLY A 152 -12.44 -36.11 -30.73
C GLY A 152 -12.36 -35.66 -29.27
N VAL A 153 -11.18 -35.74 -28.64
CA VAL A 153 -10.93 -35.26 -27.27
C VAL A 153 -10.87 -33.74 -27.23
N PHE A 154 -10.24 -33.14 -28.25
CA PHE A 154 -10.26 -31.72 -28.51
C PHE A 154 -11.09 -31.42 -29.78
N PRO A 155 -11.71 -30.24 -29.88
CA PRO A 155 -12.36 -29.84 -31.12
C PRO A 155 -11.32 -29.65 -32.21
N ASP A 156 -11.75 -29.86 -33.45
CA ASP A 156 -10.96 -29.52 -34.62
C ASP A 156 -10.70 -27.99 -34.65
N PRO A 157 -9.55 -27.48 -35.14
CA PRO A 157 -9.24 -26.06 -35.02
C PRO A 157 -10.13 -25.14 -35.88
N ASP A 158 -10.98 -25.65 -36.78
CA ASP A 158 -11.98 -24.90 -37.55
C ASP A 158 -13.32 -24.69 -36.80
N ASP A 159 -13.63 -25.56 -35.83
CA ASP A 159 -14.86 -25.57 -35.02
C ASP A 159 -14.91 -24.44 -33.96
N GLY A 160 -13.86 -23.60 -33.88
CA GLY A 160 -13.78 -22.54 -32.88
C GLY A 160 -12.53 -21.68 -32.94
N PRO A 161 -12.26 -20.86 -31.90
CA PRO A 161 -11.02 -20.12 -31.83
C PRO A 161 -9.84 -21.08 -31.65
N ARG A 162 -8.72 -20.83 -32.36
CA ARG A 162 -7.48 -21.60 -32.22
C ARG A 162 -7.05 -21.71 -30.76
N ILE A 163 -6.74 -22.93 -30.33
CA ILE A 163 -6.38 -23.26 -28.95
C ILE A 163 -4.86 -23.25 -28.81
N ALA A 164 -4.35 -22.63 -27.74
CA ALA A 164 -2.96 -22.75 -27.33
C ALA A 164 -2.84 -23.93 -26.34
N PHE A 165 -2.26 -25.04 -26.81
CA PHE A 165 -1.98 -26.20 -25.98
C PHE A 165 -0.62 -26.07 -25.30
N ILE A 166 -0.56 -26.22 -23.98
CA ILE A 166 0.72 -26.32 -23.26
C ILE A 166 0.81 -27.70 -22.62
N VAL A 167 1.79 -28.48 -23.07
CA VAL A 167 2.04 -29.85 -22.61
C VAL A 167 3.05 -29.85 -21.45
N LEU A 168 2.63 -30.34 -20.30
CA LEU A 168 3.45 -30.44 -19.10
C LEU A 168 4.06 -31.85 -19.02
N MET A 169 5.38 -31.93 -19.20
CA MET A 169 6.11 -33.19 -19.22
C MET A 169 6.19 -33.81 -17.81
N PRO A 170 6.09 -35.14 -17.67
CA PRO A 170 6.07 -35.81 -16.37
C PRO A 170 7.46 -35.95 -15.76
N GLN A 171 7.51 -36.35 -14.49
CA GLN A 171 8.75 -36.77 -13.84
C GLN A 171 9.49 -37.84 -14.67
N GLY A 172 10.81 -37.67 -14.78
CA GLY A 172 11.68 -38.59 -15.52
C GLY A 172 11.89 -38.21 -16.99
N PHE A 173 11.09 -37.29 -17.54
CA PHE A 173 11.40 -36.66 -18.82
C PHE A 173 12.65 -35.78 -18.68
N THR A 174 13.58 -35.92 -19.62
CA THR A 174 14.79 -35.09 -19.69
C THR A 174 15.07 -34.71 -21.14
N VAL A 175 15.59 -33.50 -21.33
CA VAL A 175 16.02 -33.03 -22.66
C VAL A 175 17.52 -33.25 -22.80
N THR A 176 17.94 -33.85 -23.92
CA THR A 176 19.36 -34.05 -24.22
C THR A 176 20.07 -32.70 -24.26
N GLY A 177 21.23 -32.59 -23.58
CA GLY A 177 21.98 -31.33 -23.47
C GLY A 177 21.47 -30.37 -22.39
N GLY A 178 20.30 -30.63 -21.79
CA GLY A 178 19.86 -30.04 -20.51
C GLY A 178 19.55 -28.54 -20.50
N ALA A 179 19.69 -27.82 -21.61
CA ALA A 179 19.59 -26.36 -21.64
C ALA A 179 18.17 -25.83 -21.89
N VAL A 180 17.31 -26.61 -22.57
CA VAL A 180 15.98 -26.15 -23.01
C VAL A 180 14.92 -26.49 -21.97
N ALA A 181 14.22 -25.46 -21.48
CA ALA A 181 13.17 -25.60 -20.47
C ALA A 181 11.77 -25.78 -21.07
N GLY A 182 11.56 -25.27 -22.27
CA GLY A 182 10.33 -25.38 -23.04
C GLY A 182 10.61 -25.02 -24.50
N ALA A 183 9.63 -25.28 -25.34
CA ALA A 183 9.57 -24.78 -26.72
C ALA A 183 8.12 -24.84 -27.19
N HIS A 184 7.82 -24.10 -28.25
CA HIS A 184 6.53 -24.16 -28.93
C HIS A 184 6.67 -24.26 -30.45
N SER A 185 5.58 -24.64 -31.11
CA SER A 185 5.47 -24.74 -32.56
C SER A 185 4.00 -24.82 -32.98
N THR A 186 3.79 -25.02 -34.28
CA THR A 186 2.49 -25.25 -34.91
C THR A 186 2.54 -26.50 -35.78
N ASP A 187 1.40 -27.17 -35.93
CA ASP A 187 1.16 -28.12 -37.00
C ASP A 187 -0.27 -27.92 -37.54
N TYR A 188 -0.68 -28.74 -38.50
CA TYR A 188 -2.02 -28.69 -39.10
C TYR A 188 -2.72 -30.04 -39.08
N THR A 189 -4.04 -30.03 -38.88
CA THR A 189 -4.92 -31.14 -39.26
C THR A 189 -5.31 -30.98 -40.73
N PHE A 190 -5.58 -32.09 -41.41
CA PHE A 190 -6.05 -32.08 -42.80
C PHE A 190 -7.33 -32.88 -42.94
N ASP A 191 -8.41 -32.18 -43.30
CA ASP A 191 -9.70 -32.79 -43.58
C ASP A 191 -10.00 -32.76 -45.08
N PHE A 192 -10.27 -33.94 -45.63
CA PHE A 192 -10.64 -34.06 -47.05
C PHE A 192 -12.03 -33.44 -47.28
N PRO A 193 -12.24 -32.61 -48.34
CA PRO A 193 -11.35 -32.48 -49.50
C PRO A 193 -10.30 -31.38 -49.45
N PHE A 194 -10.45 -30.29 -48.68
CA PHE A 194 -9.52 -29.15 -48.68
C PHE A 194 -9.61 -28.29 -47.41
N ASP A 195 -9.56 -28.88 -46.22
CA ASP A 195 -9.39 -28.12 -44.97
C ASP A 195 -8.00 -28.32 -44.40
N THR A 196 -7.36 -27.25 -43.95
CA THR A 196 -6.02 -27.30 -43.36
C THR A 196 -5.97 -26.34 -42.20
N ASP A 197 -6.09 -26.90 -41.00
CA ASP A 197 -6.36 -26.12 -39.80
C ASP A 197 -5.19 -26.21 -38.83
N ARG A 198 -4.55 -25.06 -38.59
CA ARG A 198 -3.37 -25.00 -37.72
C ARG A 198 -3.76 -24.99 -36.26
N TYR A 199 -3.09 -25.82 -35.47
CA TYR A 199 -3.11 -25.77 -34.01
C TYR A 199 -1.74 -25.34 -33.48
N TRP A 200 -1.73 -24.82 -32.25
CA TRP A 200 -0.52 -24.31 -31.60
C TRP A 200 -0.24 -25.11 -30.34
N ALA A 201 0.97 -25.65 -30.23
CA ALA A 201 1.36 -26.41 -29.06
C ALA A 201 2.75 -26.02 -28.59
N GLY A 202 2.93 -25.98 -27.26
CA GLY A 202 4.23 -25.93 -26.64
C GLY A 202 4.36 -26.98 -25.56
N TRP A 203 5.58 -27.18 -25.07
CA TRP A 203 5.85 -28.03 -23.93
C TRP A 203 6.73 -27.34 -22.90
N VAL A 204 6.56 -27.75 -21.66
CA VAL A 204 7.39 -27.32 -20.53
C VAL A 204 7.95 -28.56 -19.85
N ARG A 205 9.26 -28.57 -19.62
CA ARG A 205 9.92 -29.70 -18.96
C ARG A 205 9.39 -29.90 -17.54
N TYR A 206 9.64 -31.10 -17.01
CA TYR A 206 9.51 -31.34 -15.58
C TYR A 206 10.57 -30.54 -14.81
N PHE A 207 10.14 -29.85 -13.76
CA PHE A 207 11.00 -29.25 -12.74
C PHE A 207 10.82 -30.03 -11.44
N ASP A 208 11.92 -30.48 -10.84
CA ASP A 208 11.84 -31.35 -9.67
C ASP A 208 11.52 -30.53 -8.41
N PRO A 209 10.32 -30.60 -7.81
CA PRO A 209 9.96 -29.79 -6.66
C PRO A 209 10.81 -30.07 -5.41
N ALA A 210 11.59 -31.16 -5.40
CA ALA A 210 12.56 -31.43 -4.34
C ALA A 210 13.80 -30.52 -4.42
N THR A 211 14.10 -29.94 -5.58
CA THR A 211 15.33 -29.16 -5.82
C THR A 211 15.10 -27.83 -6.56
N GLU A 212 13.97 -27.70 -7.25
CA GLU A 212 13.59 -26.59 -8.11
C GLU A 212 12.24 -26.01 -7.65
N ASP A 213 12.09 -24.70 -7.74
CA ASP A 213 10.84 -24.02 -7.42
C ASP A 213 9.82 -24.24 -8.55
N ILE A 214 8.56 -24.53 -8.22
CA ILE A 214 7.44 -24.61 -9.18
C ILE A 214 7.32 -23.34 -10.03
N GLU A 215 7.74 -22.22 -9.47
CA GLU A 215 7.73 -20.94 -10.15
C GLU A 215 8.70 -20.89 -11.34
N LEU A 216 9.64 -21.85 -11.48
CA LEU A 216 10.39 -22.05 -12.71
C LEU A 216 9.51 -22.65 -13.83
N THR A 217 8.62 -23.60 -13.50
CA THR A 217 7.62 -24.12 -14.46
C THR A 217 6.72 -23.00 -14.95
N MET A 218 6.23 -22.16 -14.03
CA MET A 218 5.35 -21.04 -14.39
C MET A 218 6.09 -19.96 -15.19
N SER A 219 7.35 -19.71 -14.84
CA SER A 219 8.23 -18.79 -15.55
C SER A 219 8.48 -19.23 -16.99
N THR A 220 8.65 -20.54 -17.26
CA THR A 220 8.76 -21.07 -18.62
C THR A 220 7.40 -21.09 -19.32
N LEU A 221 6.34 -21.55 -18.66
CA LEU A 221 5.00 -21.56 -19.24
C LEU A 221 4.56 -20.15 -19.70
N GLY A 222 4.79 -19.13 -18.88
CA GLY A 222 4.47 -17.75 -19.23
C GLY A 222 5.36 -17.15 -20.33
N HIS A 223 6.57 -17.69 -20.52
CA HIS A 223 7.45 -17.34 -21.64
C HIS A 223 6.89 -17.95 -22.93
N GLU A 224 6.72 -19.27 -22.99
CA GLU A 224 6.19 -19.98 -24.17
C GLU A 224 4.80 -19.46 -24.56
N LEU A 225 3.94 -19.16 -23.59
CA LEU A 225 2.60 -18.67 -23.87
C LEU A 225 2.62 -17.28 -24.50
N VAL A 226 3.52 -16.38 -24.08
CA VAL A 226 3.62 -15.07 -24.73
C VAL A 226 4.10 -15.25 -26.17
N GLU A 227 5.08 -16.11 -26.41
CA GLU A 227 5.62 -16.36 -27.74
C GLU A 227 4.58 -17.01 -28.67
N ILE A 228 3.84 -18.02 -28.21
CA ILE A 228 2.69 -18.58 -28.96
C ILE A 228 1.68 -17.50 -29.34
N LEU A 229 1.45 -16.48 -28.51
CA LEU A 229 0.50 -15.42 -28.86
C LEU A 229 1.08 -14.43 -29.88
N THR A 230 2.39 -14.19 -29.85
CA THR A 230 3.05 -13.18 -30.67
C THR A 230 3.62 -13.70 -31.97
N ASP A 231 4.05 -14.95 -32.03
CA ASP A 231 4.64 -15.60 -33.20
C ASP A 231 4.38 -17.12 -33.24
N PRO A 232 3.11 -17.58 -33.21
CA PRO A 232 2.80 -19.01 -33.15
C PRO A 232 3.32 -19.84 -34.34
N GLU A 233 3.49 -19.21 -35.50
CA GLU A 233 3.74 -19.88 -36.78
C GLU A 233 5.06 -19.44 -37.45
N ALA A 234 5.93 -18.77 -36.68
CA ALA A 234 7.22 -18.21 -37.13
C ALA A 234 7.10 -17.16 -38.26
N ASP A 235 5.97 -16.44 -38.31
CA ASP A 235 5.64 -15.35 -39.23
C ASP A 235 4.87 -14.19 -38.55
N GLY A 236 4.82 -14.16 -37.22
CA GLY A 236 4.24 -13.10 -36.39
C GLY A 236 5.24 -11.99 -36.05
N TRP A 237 5.34 -11.65 -34.76
CA TRP A 237 6.23 -10.61 -34.24
C TRP A 237 7.55 -11.17 -33.76
N ARG A 238 8.63 -10.75 -34.41
CA ARG A 238 9.99 -11.21 -34.09
C ARG A 238 11.05 -10.17 -34.40
N ARG A 239 12.27 -10.47 -33.98
CA ARG A 239 13.47 -9.68 -34.19
C ARG A 239 13.93 -9.71 -35.63
N GLU A 240 14.53 -8.60 -36.05
CA GLU A 240 15.37 -8.52 -37.25
C GLU A 240 16.82 -8.13 -36.89
N PRO A 241 17.84 -8.81 -37.46
CA PRO A 241 17.75 -9.99 -38.34
C PRO A 241 17.41 -11.28 -37.59
N LEU A 242 16.90 -12.28 -38.31
CA LEU A 242 16.65 -13.63 -37.78
C LEU A 242 17.92 -14.28 -37.24
N ASP A 243 17.88 -14.65 -35.96
CA ASP A 243 18.82 -15.54 -35.30
C ASP A 243 18.05 -16.52 -34.39
N GLY A 244 18.77 -17.36 -33.65
CA GLY A 244 18.15 -18.38 -32.78
C GLY A 244 17.42 -17.82 -31.55
N ASN A 245 17.44 -16.50 -31.32
CA ASN A 245 16.83 -15.82 -30.17
C ASN A 245 15.96 -14.65 -30.66
N CYS A 246 15.12 -14.92 -31.65
CA CYS A 246 14.39 -13.88 -32.37
C CYS A 246 13.05 -13.51 -31.73
N GLU A 247 12.59 -14.23 -30.71
CA GLU A 247 11.29 -14.01 -30.11
C GLU A 247 11.35 -12.99 -28.99
N ILE A 248 10.21 -12.39 -28.64
CA ILE A 248 10.20 -11.24 -27.75
C ILE A 248 10.51 -11.60 -26.29
N CYS A 249 10.36 -12.87 -25.89
CA CYS A 249 10.66 -13.31 -24.52
C CYS A 249 12.10 -13.80 -24.35
N ASP A 250 12.82 -14.02 -25.45
CA ASP A 250 14.22 -14.46 -25.44
C ASP A 250 15.16 -13.47 -24.74
N TRP A 251 14.87 -12.16 -24.79
CA TRP A 251 15.77 -11.11 -24.29
C TRP A 251 15.62 -10.83 -22.79
N SER A 252 14.93 -11.70 -22.05
CA SER A 252 14.64 -11.49 -20.63
C SER A 252 15.81 -11.82 -19.71
N ASP A 253 17.03 -11.45 -20.09
CA ASP A 253 18.24 -11.62 -19.29
C ASP A 253 18.89 -10.27 -18.96
N SER A 254 19.48 -10.21 -17.77
CA SER A 254 20.15 -9.03 -17.23
C SER A 254 21.57 -9.37 -16.81
N THR A 255 22.50 -8.43 -17.00
CA THR A 255 23.87 -8.58 -16.47
C THR A 255 23.98 -7.89 -15.11
N VAL A 256 23.77 -8.64 -14.03
CA VAL A 256 23.86 -8.13 -12.66
C VAL A 256 25.18 -8.58 -12.03
N SER A 257 26.03 -7.62 -11.66
CA SER A 257 27.34 -7.88 -11.03
C SER A 257 28.23 -8.87 -11.83
N GLY A 258 28.19 -8.78 -13.16
CA GLY A 258 28.99 -9.62 -14.06
C GLY A 258 28.44 -11.03 -14.28
N ARG A 259 27.19 -11.33 -13.86
CA ARG A 259 26.50 -12.59 -14.10
C ARG A 259 25.21 -12.35 -14.86
N GLN A 260 24.88 -13.25 -15.79
CA GLN A 260 23.57 -13.28 -16.43
C GLN A 260 22.51 -13.77 -15.44
N VAL A 261 21.40 -13.05 -15.36
CA VAL A 261 20.27 -13.33 -14.49
C VAL A 261 18.99 -13.13 -15.26
N ARG A 262 18.15 -14.16 -15.32
CA ARG A 262 16.82 -14.07 -15.93
C ARG A 262 15.95 -13.06 -15.18
N GLN A 263 15.48 -12.05 -15.91
CA GLN A 263 14.63 -10.97 -15.45
C GLN A 263 13.27 -11.52 -15.05
N ARG A 264 12.96 -11.48 -13.76
CA ARG A 264 11.76 -12.12 -13.20
C ARG A 264 11.17 -11.33 -12.06
N ALA A 265 9.84 -11.29 -12.00
CA ALA A 265 9.09 -10.71 -10.89
C ALA A 265 7.82 -11.53 -10.64
N TRP A 266 7.12 -11.19 -9.57
CA TRP A 266 5.83 -11.78 -9.23
C TRP A 266 4.70 -10.92 -9.81
N VAL A 267 3.72 -11.57 -10.43
CA VAL A 267 2.46 -10.98 -10.90
C VAL A 267 1.33 -11.91 -10.51
N ASN A 268 0.34 -11.40 -9.80
CA ASN A 268 -0.78 -12.15 -9.24
C ASN A 268 -0.39 -13.50 -8.58
N ASP A 269 0.67 -13.49 -7.76
CA ASP A 269 1.23 -14.67 -7.09
C ASP A 269 1.84 -15.75 -8.01
N VAL A 270 2.24 -15.37 -9.23
CA VAL A 270 2.97 -16.20 -10.19
C VAL A 270 4.28 -15.52 -10.54
N ARG A 271 5.40 -16.26 -10.53
CA ARG A 271 6.68 -15.71 -11.00
C ARG A 271 6.84 -15.89 -12.49
N VAL A 272 7.05 -14.79 -13.20
CA VAL A 272 7.09 -14.72 -14.67
C VAL A 272 8.38 -14.09 -15.16
N GLN A 273 8.70 -14.28 -16.44
CA GLN A 273 9.83 -13.64 -17.13
C GLN A 273 9.38 -12.36 -17.82
N SER A 274 10.28 -11.40 -17.99
CA SER A 274 9.99 -10.23 -18.81
C SER A 274 9.85 -10.59 -20.29
N TYR A 275 9.34 -9.65 -21.08
CA TYR A 275 9.33 -9.73 -22.52
C TYR A 275 9.58 -8.35 -23.12
N TRP A 276 10.07 -8.29 -24.36
CA TRP A 276 10.39 -7.04 -25.02
C TRP A 276 9.15 -6.17 -25.24
N SER A 277 9.29 -4.86 -25.05
CA SER A 277 8.28 -3.88 -25.42
C SER A 277 8.89 -2.83 -26.36
N VAL A 278 8.36 -2.79 -27.58
CA VAL A 278 8.66 -1.73 -28.57
C VAL A 278 8.33 -0.33 -28.01
N ARG A 279 7.21 -0.19 -27.27
CA ARG A 279 6.80 1.08 -26.65
C ARG A 279 7.85 1.62 -25.67
N HIS A 280 8.47 0.75 -24.87
CA HIS A 280 9.44 1.14 -23.86
C HIS A 280 10.88 1.10 -24.38
N GLY A 281 11.13 0.42 -25.51
CA GLY A 281 12.48 0.16 -26.01
C GLY A 281 13.32 -0.66 -25.03
N ALA A 282 12.66 -1.54 -24.27
CA ALA A 282 13.24 -2.34 -23.20
C ALA A 282 12.35 -3.57 -22.92
N THR A 283 12.88 -4.55 -22.21
CA THR A 283 12.06 -5.61 -21.63
C THR A 283 11.26 -5.09 -20.44
N VAL A 284 10.03 -5.60 -20.30
CA VAL A 284 9.07 -5.16 -19.29
C VAL A 284 8.41 -6.33 -18.59
N LEU A 285 7.91 -6.06 -17.38
CA LEU A 285 6.99 -6.92 -16.65
C LEU A 285 5.79 -6.07 -16.21
N PRO A 286 4.63 -6.16 -16.87
CA PRO A 286 3.42 -5.50 -16.39
C PRO A 286 3.06 -6.00 -15.00
N ILE A 287 2.65 -5.09 -14.13
CA ILE A 287 2.34 -5.39 -12.72
C ILE A 287 0.86 -5.17 -12.43
N ASP A 288 0.36 -5.78 -11.36
CA ASP A 288 -1.03 -5.57 -10.93
C ASP A 288 -1.23 -4.21 -10.26
N ASP A 289 -2.46 -3.67 -10.35
CA ASP A 289 -2.81 -2.34 -9.84
C ASP A 289 -2.94 -2.26 -8.31
N ASP A 290 -2.90 -3.40 -7.62
CA ASP A 290 -3.09 -3.55 -6.18
C ASP A 290 -1.77 -3.60 -5.39
N TYR A 291 -0.62 -3.39 -6.04
CA TYR A 291 0.62 -3.06 -5.33
C TYR A 291 0.40 -1.86 -4.41
N GLY A 292 0.73 -2.05 -3.13
CA GLY A 292 0.50 -1.02 -2.14
C GLY A 292 1.32 -1.20 -0.88
N ALA A 293 1.55 -0.08 -0.20
CA ALA A 293 2.19 -0.03 1.11
C ALA A 293 1.51 0.99 2.01
N GLN A 294 1.51 0.74 3.32
CA GLN A 294 0.97 1.61 4.35
C GLN A 294 1.86 1.55 5.59
N LEU A 295 1.97 2.66 6.32
CA LEU A 295 2.60 2.68 7.64
C LEU A 295 1.55 2.67 8.74
N GLU A 296 1.76 1.84 9.76
CA GLU A 296 0.97 1.83 11.00
C GLU A 296 1.89 2.07 12.18
N ALA A 297 1.57 3.05 13.02
CA ALA A 297 2.33 3.36 14.21
C ALA A 297 1.54 3.00 15.47
N LYS A 298 2.25 2.50 16.48
CA LYS A 298 1.74 2.37 17.85
C LYS A 298 2.72 3.02 18.82
N VAL A 299 2.23 3.99 19.58
CA VAL A 299 2.96 4.71 20.63
C VAL A 299 2.74 4.01 21.97
N THR A 300 3.73 4.07 22.86
CA THR A 300 3.66 3.47 24.19
C THR A 300 4.45 4.33 25.17
N GLU A 301 3.76 4.80 26.21
CA GLU A 301 4.38 5.43 27.38
C GLU A 301 5.33 4.44 28.06
N THR A 302 6.58 4.87 28.26
CA THR A 302 7.62 4.08 28.92
C THR A 302 7.93 4.58 30.31
N THR A 303 7.86 5.90 30.52
CA THR A 303 8.14 6.52 31.80
C THR A 303 7.34 7.80 31.91
N ARG A 304 6.84 8.06 33.11
CA ARG A 304 6.21 9.32 33.50
C ARG A 304 6.84 9.81 34.78
N ARG A 305 7.27 11.08 34.79
CA ARG A 305 7.99 11.69 35.91
C ARG A 305 7.43 13.06 36.23
N GLU A 306 7.13 13.31 37.51
CA GLU A 306 6.75 14.64 37.99
C GLU A 306 7.94 15.60 37.83
N VAL A 307 7.71 16.72 37.13
CA VAL A 307 8.70 17.77 36.89
C VAL A 307 8.42 18.98 37.75
N SER A 308 7.15 19.33 37.92
CA SER A 308 6.73 20.40 38.80
C SER A 308 5.33 20.16 39.35
N ARG A 309 5.06 20.84 40.46
CA ARG A 309 3.76 20.90 41.10
C ARG A 309 3.47 22.34 41.46
N GLY A 310 2.22 22.75 41.33
CA GLY A 310 1.79 24.08 41.73
C GLY A 310 0.33 24.09 42.13
N THR A 311 -0.17 25.30 42.37
CA THR A 311 -1.59 25.53 42.59
C THR A 311 -2.15 26.42 41.49
N LEU A 312 -3.33 26.09 41.01
CA LEU A 312 -4.15 26.93 40.17
C LEU A 312 -5.37 27.42 40.95
N VAL A 313 -5.89 28.55 40.50
CA VAL A 313 -7.17 29.09 40.96
C VAL A 313 -8.17 28.90 39.84
N SER A 314 -9.45 28.72 40.18
CA SER A 314 -10.52 28.62 39.18
C SER A 314 -10.45 29.76 38.16
N ASP A 315 -10.48 29.43 36.86
CA ASP A 315 -10.45 30.45 35.80
C ASP A 315 -11.65 31.40 36.00
N PRO A 316 -11.41 32.70 36.25
CA PRO A 316 -12.49 33.67 36.45
C PRO A 316 -13.52 33.67 35.32
N ALA A 317 -13.11 33.32 34.09
CA ALA A 317 -14.00 33.23 32.94
C ALA A 317 -15.11 32.18 33.11
N VAL A 318 -14.84 31.06 33.79
CA VAL A 318 -15.86 30.02 34.05
C VAL A 318 -16.91 30.54 35.04
N ARG A 319 -16.47 31.31 36.03
CA ARG A 319 -17.35 31.88 37.05
C ARG A 319 -18.28 32.96 36.50
N ARG A 320 -17.94 33.61 35.38
CA ARG A 320 -18.86 34.54 34.71
C ARG A 320 -20.17 33.86 34.30
N ALA A 321 -20.11 32.60 33.89
CA ALA A 321 -21.30 31.80 33.57
C ALA A 321 -22.17 31.43 34.80
N CYS A 322 -21.72 31.65 36.04
CA CYS A 322 -22.40 31.25 37.29
C CYS A 322 -23.81 31.82 37.42
N ALA A 323 -24.02 33.08 37.01
CA ALA A 323 -25.32 33.73 37.11
C ALA A 323 -26.40 33.01 36.28
N THR A 324 -26.02 32.50 35.11
CA THR A 324 -26.94 31.78 34.20
C THR A 324 -26.95 30.27 34.48
N ILE A 325 -25.79 29.71 34.83
CA ILE A 325 -25.53 28.30 35.07
C ILE A 325 -24.97 28.13 36.50
N PRO A 326 -25.81 27.89 37.52
CA PRO A 326 -25.35 27.77 38.91
C PRO A 326 -24.27 26.70 39.16
N ALA A 327 -24.22 25.65 38.32
CA ALA A 327 -23.17 24.63 38.40
C ALA A 327 -21.78 25.15 38.02
N CYS A 328 -21.68 26.31 37.36
CA CYS A 328 -20.43 26.99 37.02
C CYS A 328 -19.92 27.92 38.13
N CYS A 329 -20.63 28.00 39.26
CA CYS A 329 -20.15 28.68 40.47
C CYS A 329 -19.09 27.82 41.18
N ILE A 330 -17.97 27.58 40.50
CA ILE A 330 -16.84 26.81 41.04
C ILE A 330 -16.18 27.66 42.14
N ALA A 331 -15.93 27.03 43.30
CA ALA A 331 -15.31 27.72 44.42
C ALA A 331 -13.92 28.27 44.03
N ASP A 332 -13.63 29.48 44.51
CA ASP A 332 -12.36 30.18 44.29
C ASP A 332 -11.24 29.65 45.18
N ASP A 333 -11.09 28.33 45.16
CA ASP A 333 -10.12 27.60 45.97
C ASP A 333 -8.79 27.45 45.23
N ARG A 334 -7.76 27.07 46.00
CA ARG A 334 -6.47 26.65 45.44
C ARG A 334 -6.54 25.16 45.13
N TYR A 335 -6.55 24.83 43.85
CA TYR A 335 -6.51 23.48 43.33
C TYR A 335 -5.08 23.12 42.95
N GLU A 336 -4.63 21.88 43.20
CA GLU A 336 -3.30 21.47 42.78
C GLU A 336 -3.24 21.17 41.28
N TYR A 337 -2.05 21.32 40.69
CA TYR A 337 -1.72 20.70 39.41
C TYR A 337 -0.35 20.08 39.48
N VAL A 338 -0.16 19.02 38.68
CA VAL A 338 1.11 18.32 38.51
C VAL A 338 1.46 18.30 37.04
N LEU A 339 2.67 18.73 36.72
CA LEU A 339 3.24 18.65 35.38
C LEU A 339 4.17 17.45 35.30
N TYR A 340 3.87 16.54 34.38
CA TYR A 340 4.67 15.36 34.10
C TYR A 340 5.47 15.53 32.81
N SER A 341 6.72 15.06 32.83
CA SER A 341 7.47 14.70 31.64
C SER A 341 7.19 13.25 31.31
N VAL A 342 6.91 12.98 30.05
CA VAL A 342 6.54 11.66 29.55
C VAL A 342 7.57 11.24 28.51
N SER A 343 8.07 10.02 28.64
CA SER A 343 8.95 9.38 27.66
C SER A 343 8.17 8.28 26.97
N GLU A 344 8.27 8.21 25.65
CA GLU A 344 7.49 7.32 24.83
C GLU A 344 8.36 6.60 23.81
N THR A 345 7.87 5.44 23.38
CA THR A 345 8.39 4.72 22.23
C THR A 345 7.30 4.63 21.17
N ALA A 346 7.68 4.57 19.90
CA ALA A 346 6.74 4.29 18.83
C ALA A 346 7.26 3.15 17.97
N ARG A 347 6.44 2.13 17.76
CA ARG A 347 6.72 1.06 16.80
C ARG A 347 5.92 1.31 15.53
N ILE A 348 6.63 1.54 14.42
CA ILE A 348 6.05 1.77 13.11
C ILE A 348 6.25 0.52 12.26
N ARG A 349 5.17 -0.09 11.79
CA ARG A 349 5.18 -1.27 10.94
C ARG A 349 4.80 -0.90 9.51
N LEU A 350 5.51 -1.47 8.57
CA LEU A 350 5.12 -1.51 7.17
C LEU A 350 4.06 -2.60 6.98
N ASN A 351 2.93 -2.23 6.41
CA ASN A 351 1.96 -3.15 5.82
C ASN A 351 2.01 -3.03 4.31
N TRP A 352 1.77 -4.12 3.59
CA TRP A 352 1.91 -4.15 2.14
C TRP A 352 0.99 -5.16 1.46
N THR A 353 0.85 -4.97 0.15
CA THR A 353 0.14 -5.85 -0.77
C THR A 353 1.03 -6.07 -2.00
N ARG A 354 1.09 -7.31 -2.51
CA ARG A 354 1.92 -7.78 -3.65
C ARG A 354 3.45 -7.71 -3.52
N TYR A 355 4.00 -6.93 -2.59
CA TYR A 355 5.43 -7.03 -2.27
C TYR A 355 5.75 -8.39 -1.66
N ARG A 356 6.62 -9.18 -2.29
CA ARG A 356 7.00 -10.52 -1.80
C ARG A 356 8.09 -10.43 -0.75
N THR A 357 9.12 -9.62 -1.00
CA THR A 357 10.22 -9.38 -0.06
C THR A 357 10.42 -7.86 0.06
N PRO A 358 9.52 -7.16 0.77
CA PRO A 358 9.54 -5.70 0.87
C PRO A 358 10.80 -5.22 1.59
N ARG A 359 11.34 -4.10 1.12
CA ARG A 359 12.45 -3.40 1.75
C ARG A 359 12.15 -1.92 1.88
N ALA A 360 11.99 -1.47 3.12
CA ALA A 360 11.80 -0.06 3.44
C ALA A 360 13.13 0.68 3.58
N SER A 361 13.25 1.82 2.89
CA SER A 361 14.26 2.84 3.18
C SER A 361 13.59 3.97 3.96
N TRP A 362 13.89 4.06 5.26
CA TRP A 362 13.19 4.93 6.19
C TRP A 362 13.71 6.37 6.18
N SER A 363 12.81 7.30 6.48
CA SER A 363 13.09 8.72 6.65
C SER A 363 12.32 9.27 7.85
N ILE A 364 13.02 9.99 8.72
CA ILE A 364 12.43 10.73 9.83
C ILE A 364 12.53 12.21 9.47
N ARG A 365 11.39 12.84 9.18
CA ARG A 365 11.31 14.25 8.75
C ARG A 365 12.25 14.58 7.59
N GLY A 366 12.29 13.71 6.58
CA GLY A 366 13.15 13.86 5.39
C GLY A 366 14.58 13.37 5.60
N ILE A 367 15.03 13.10 6.83
CA ILE A 367 16.36 12.59 7.12
C ILE A 367 16.37 11.07 6.96
N ALA A 368 17.13 10.56 6.00
CA ALA A 368 17.29 9.12 5.80
C ALA A 368 17.94 8.46 7.02
N VAL A 369 17.38 7.32 7.46
CA VAL A 369 17.87 6.55 8.61
C VAL A 369 17.94 5.06 8.29
N SER A 370 18.94 4.37 8.86
CA SER A 370 19.13 2.93 8.70
C SER A 370 19.89 2.34 9.89
N GLY A 371 19.72 1.04 10.15
CA GLY A 371 20.34 0.40 11.31
C GLY A 371 19.82 0.97 12.62
N SER A 372 20.69 1.32 13.56
CA SER A 372 20.30 1.97 14.82
C SER A 372 21.11 3.22 15.07
N GLY A 373 20.50 4.24 15.65
CA GLY A 373 21.15 5.50 15.92
C GLY A 373 20.24 6.53 16.58
N THR A 374 20.64 7.79 16.49
CA THR A 374 19.88 8.93 17.00
C THR A 374 19.87 10.03 15.95
N VAL A 375 18.71 10.65 15.75
CA VAL A 375 18.54 11.83 14.89
C VAL A 375 18.08 13.02 15.71
N GLN A 376 18.54 14.21 15.34
CA GLN A 376 18.11 15.47 15.95
C GLN A 376 17.15 16.18 15.00
N VAL A 377 15.92 16.42 15.43
CA VAL A 377 14.88 17.07 14.61
C VAL A 377 14.44 18.39 15.24
N THR A 378 14.47 19.48 14.45
CA THR A 378 14.09 20.83 14.93
C THR A 378 12.63 21.11 14.61
N LEU A 379 11.72 20.86 15.54
CA LEU A 379 10.29 20.92 15.30
C LEU A 379 9.59 21.77 16.37
N PRO A 380 8.37 22.24 16.11
CA PRO A 380 7.56 22.90 17.15
C PRO A 380 7.15 21.91 18.25
N VAL A 381 7.47 22.25 19.50
CA VAL A 381 7.14 21.46 20.70
C VAL A 381 6.18 22.24 21.57
N ASP A 382 5.05 21.62 21.90
CA ASP A 382 3.98 22.17 22.72
C ASP A 382 4.15 21.69 24.16
N GLY A 383 4.35 22.62 25.09
CA GLY A 383 4.53 22.31 26.51
C GLY A 383 3.77 23.27 27.39
N TYR A 384 4.23 23.40 28.63
CA TYR A 384 3.59 24.26 29.62
C TYR A 384 4.63 25.14 30.33
N ASN A 385 4.27 26.39 30.58
CA ASN A 385 4.94 27.27 31.52
C ASN A 385 4.01 27.48 32.73
N GLY A 386 4.26 26.73 33.80
CA GLY A 386 3.27 26.53 34.86
C GLY A 386 2.04 25.82 34.29
N GLN A 387 0.88 26.48 34.35
CA GLN A 387 -0.38 25.98 33.78
C GLN A 387 -0.64 26.43 32.34
N ASN A 388 0.13 27.40 31.83
CA ASN A 388 -0.17 28.04 30.56
C ASN A 388 0.46 27.25 29.42
N PRO A 389 -0.30 26.90 28.37
CA PRO A 389 0.26 26.23 27.20
C PRO A 389 1.23 27.16 26.47
N VAL A 390 2.37 26.61 26.04
CA VAL A 390 3.39 27.34 25.29
C VAL A 390 3.91 26.50 24.13
N THR A 391 4.12 27.13 22.99
CA THR A 391 4.70 26.50 21.80
C THR A 391 6.09 27.08 21.57
N ALA A 392 7.10 26.22 21.42
CA ALA A 392 8.45 26.66 21.09
C ALA A 392 9.09 25.71 20.07
N VAL A 393 9.83 26.26 19.10
CA VAL A 393 10.64 25.45 18.21
C VAL A 393 11.85 24.93 18.99
N ARG A 394 11.99 23.60 19.07
CA ARG A 394 13.05 22.93 19.82
C ARG A 394 13.69 21.84 18.98
N ARG A 395 14.92 21.50 19.36
CA ARG A 395 15.61 20.32 18.85
C ARG A 395 15.28 19.14 19.74
N VAL A 396 14.63 18.12 19.18
CA VAL A 396 14.27 16.88 19.85
C VAL A 396 15.21 15.76 19.40
N SER A 397 15.71 14.99 20.37
CA SER A 397 16.55 13.82 20.13
C SER A 397 15.69 12.56 20.01
N VAL A 398 15.71 11.92 18.84
CA VAL A 398 14.91 10.71 18.57
C VAL A 398 15.88 9.55 18.33
N GLY A 399 15.89 8.59 19.25
CA GLY A 399 16.56 7.31 19.04
C GLY A 399 15.76 6.45 18.05
N TYR A 400 16.43 5.67 17.21
CA TYR A 400 15.77 4.80 16.24
C TYR A 400 16.47 3.46 16.06
N THR A 401 15.68 2.44 15.70
CA THR A 401 16.13 1.14 15.18
C THR A 401 15.27 0.78 13.97
N ALA A 402 15.89 0.70 12.79
CA ALA A 402 15.26 0.49 11.50
C ALA A 402 15.63 -0.89 10.93
N THR A 403 14.63 -1.60 10.44
CA THR A 403 14.72 -2.86 9.68
C THR A 403 13.98 -2.72 8.35
N ASP A 404 13.94 -3.76 7.52
CA ASP A 404 13.25 -3.70 6.22
C ASP A 404 11.72 -3.48 6.34
N THR A 405 11.11 -3.75 7.49
CA THR A 405 9.64 -3.66 7.69
C THR A 405 9.20 -2.97 8.97
N VAL A 406 10.13 -2.62 9.87
CA VAL A 406 9.83 -1.97 11.15
C VAL A 406 10.80 -0.83 11.42
N LEU A 407 10.27 0.30 11.91
CA LEU A 407 11.01 1.39 12.52
C LEU A 407 10.53 1.59 13.96
N ASP A 408 11.40 1.27 14.92
CA ASP A 408 11.19 1.57 16.33
C ASP A 408 11.83 2.92 16.67
N LEU A 409 11.09 3.79 17.34
CA LEU A 409 11.51 5.11 17.78
C LEU A 409 11.49 5.18 19.31
N THR A 410 12.44 5.90 19.88
CA THR A 410 12.53 6.18 21.33
C THR A 410 12.73 7.67 21.56
N VAL A 411 11.85 8.25 22.37
CA VAL A 411 11.86 9.66 22.71
C VAL A 411 11.85 9.77 24.24
N ASN A 412 12.93 10.32 24.80
CA ASN A 412 13.08 10.46 26.24
C ASN A 412 13.00 11.93 26.64
N GLU A 413 12.09 12.25 27.56
CA GLU A 413 11.91 13.59 28.14
C GLU A 413 12.02 14.73 27.10
N PRO A 414 11.20 14.75 26.04
CA PRO A 414 11.34 15.70 24.92
C PRO A 414 11.05 17.16 25.30
N GLY A 415 10.56 17.40 26.52
CA GLY A 415 10.23 18.74 27.04
C GLY A 415 8.91 19.30 26.51
N GLY A 416 8.08 18.47 25.88
CA GLY A 416 6.73 18.78 25.41
C GLY A 416 6.24 17.82 24.32
N ASN A 417 5.00 18.02 23.90
CA ASN A 417 4.28 17.26 22.89
C ASN A 417 4.68 17.71 21.49
N PHE A 418 4.71 16.79 20.54
CA PHE A 418 5.05 17.12 19.16
C PHE A 418 4.60 16.05 18.18
N ASP A 419 4.54 16.45 16.92
CA ASP A 419 4.28 15.57 15.79
C ASP A 419 5.59 15.25 15.06
N LEU A 420 5.75 14.00 14.67
CA LEU A 420 6.91 13.50 13.94
C LEU A 420 6.50 12.84 12.63
N PRO A 421 6.73 13.52 11.49
CA PRO A 421 6.56 12.92 10.17
C PRO A 421 7.55 11.79 9.94
N VAL A 422 7.05 10.62 9.55
CA VAL A 422 7.83 9.46 9.14
C VAL A 422 7.37 9.01 7.76
N SER A 423 8.32 8.66 6.90
CA SER A 423 8.03 8.06 5.61
C SER A 423 9.04 6.98 5.27
N CYS A 424 8.74 6.16 4.27
CA CYS A 424 9.72 5.31 3.65
C CYS A 424 9.47 5.18 2.15
N SER A 425 10.49 4.75 1.41
CA SER A 425 10.30 4.15 0.09
C SER A 425 10.35 2.64 0.22
N VAL A 426 9.44 1.94 -0.45
CA VAL A 426 9.29 0.48 -0.38
C VAL A 426 9.60 -0.11 -1.74
N THR A 427 10.60 -1.00 -1.79
CA THR A 427 10.96 -1.78 -2.98
C THR A 427 10.71 -3.27 -2.73
N ASP A 428 10.69 -4.07 -3.80
CA ASP A 428 10.63 -5.54 -3.69
C ASP A 428 11.97 -6.15 -4.09
N THR A 429 12.65 -6.80 -3.14
CA THR A 429 13.95 -7.44 -3.38
C THR A 429 13.84 -8.81 -4.04
N SER A 430 12.62 -9.34 -4.21
CA SER A 430 12.39 -10.58 -4.96
C SER A 430 12.49 -10.41 -6.49
N ILE A 431 12.49 -9.16 -6.98
CA ILE A 431 12.64 -8.83 -8.39
C ILE A 431 14.09 -9.11 -8.81
N ALA A 432 14.23 -9.96 -9.82
CA ALA A 432 15.52 -10.32 -10.40
C ALA A 432 15.72 -9.56 -11.72
N GLY A 433 16.92 -9.01 -11.92
CA GLY A 433 17.30 -8.25 -13.12
C GLY A 433 17.74 -6.82 -12.80
N ASN A 434 18.23 -6.10 -13.80
CA ASN A 434 18.64 -4.70 -13.68
C ASN A 434 17.42 -3.79 -13.92
N VAL A 435 16.77 -3.32 -12.87
CA VAL A 435 15.49 -2.58 -12.97
C VAL A 435 15.74 -1.08 -13.14
N ALA A 436 15.31 -0.50 -14.26
CA ALA A 436 15.30 0.95 -14.49
C ALA A 436 14.10 1.63 -13.82
N THR A 437 12.90 1.06 -14.01
CA THR A 437 11.65 1.56 -13.43
C THR A 437 11.10 0.50 -12.49
N ASN A 438 11.07 0.83 -11.19
CA ASN A 438 10.74 -0.12 -10.13
C ASN A 438 9.36 0.18 -9.49
N VAL A 439 8.78 -0.82 -8.81
CA VAL A 439 7.55 -0.72 -8.01
C VAL A 439 7.82 -0.04 -6.67
N ILE A 440 7.95 1.29 -6.71
CA ILE A 440 8.24 2.07 -5.49
C ILE A 440 6.96 2.69 -4.95
N ALA A 441 6.50 2.20 -3.80
CA ALA A 441 5.50 2.90 -2.99
C ALA A 441 6.20 3.81 -1.98
N THR A 442 5.59 4.95 -1.66
CA THR A 442 6.14 5.94 -0.73
C THR A 442 5.11 6.28 0.37
N PRO A 443 4.83 5.36 1.30
CA PRO A 443 3.89 5.63 2.38
C PRO A 443 4.49 6.58 3.42
N SER A 444 3.62 7.33 4.09
CA SER A 444 3.97 8.28 5.14
C SER A 444 2.92 8.30 6.25
N VAL A 445 3.34 8.64 7.46
CA VAL A 445 2.50 8.77 8.65
C VAL A 445 3.06 9.85 9.57
N VAL A 446 2.21 10.58 10.28
CA VAL A 446 2.62 11.47 11.36
C VAL A 446 2.40 10.75 12.68
N VAL A 447 3.47 10.61 13.46
CA VAL A 447 3.41 10.02 14.80
C VAL A 447 3.38 11.14 15.84
N GLY A 448 2.32 11.21 16.63
CA GLY A 448 2.20 12.14 17.72
C GLY A 448 2.85 11.59 19.00
N PHE A 449 3.68 12.39 19.65
CA PHE A 449 4.28 12.07 20.93
C PHE A 449 3.75 13.00 22.02
N VAL A 450 3.29 12.42 23.13
CA VAL A 450 2.93 13.14 24.35
C VAL A 450 4.16 13.16 25.25
N GLY A 451 4.82 14.31 25.32
CA GLY A 451 6.05 14.52 26.10
C GLY A 451 5.87 15.37 27.35
N ALA A 452 4.75 16.07 27.47
CA ALA A 452 4.34 16.79 28.67
C ALA A 452 2.83 16.65 28.92
N ASP A 453 2.49 16.28 30.14
CA ASP A 453 1.10 16.09 30.57
C ASP A 453 0.83 16.92 31.82
N LEU A 454 -0.20 17.78 31.77
CA LEU A 454 -0.61 18.60 32.90
C LEU A 454 -1.89 18.02 33.49
N VAL A 455 -1.79 17.51 34.72
CA VAL A 455 -2.90 16.92 35.44
C VAL A 455 -3.36 17.89 36.52
N ALA A 456 -4.57 18.41 36.36
CA ALA A 456 -5.21 19.27 37.36
C ALA A 456 -5.93 18.44 38.44
N ASP A 457 -6.20 19.08 39.58
CA ASP A 457 -6.94 18.49 40.70
C ASP A 457 -8.27 17.85 40.27
N ALA A 458 -8.52 16.63 40.76
CA ALA A 458 -9.71 15.87 40.40
C ALA A 458 -11.02 16.57 40.80
N ASN A 459 -11.03 17.32 41.91
CA ASN A 459 -12.20 18.08 42.35
C ASN A 459 -12.48 19.26 41.41
N TYR A 460 -11.42 19.91 40.92
CA TYR A 460 -11.54 20.98 39.93
C TYR A 460 -12.12 20.45 38.61
N LEU A 461 -11.56 19.35 38.09
CA LEU A 461 -12.05 18.71 36.86
C LEU A 461 -13.49 18.23 37.01
N ALA A 462 -13.86 17.67 38.17
CA ALA A 462 -15.24 17.27 38.45
C ALA A 462 -16.19 18.48 38.51
N ALA A 463 -15.74 19.63 39.04
CA ALA A 463 -16.51 20.85 39.05
C ALA A 463 -16.73 21.42 37.64
N LEU A 464 -15.68 21.46 36.81
CA LEU A 464 -15.78 21.85 35.39
C LEU A 464 -16.74 20.93 34.63
N SER A 465 -16.62 19.61 34.83
CA SER A 465 -17.52 18.64 34.18
C SER A 465 -18.99 18.88 34.54
N ARG A 466 -19.30 19.20 35.80
CA ARG A 466 -20.67 19.57 36.22
C ARG A 466 -21.15 20.85 35.56
N CYS A 467 -20.30 21.89 35.51
CA CYS A 467 -20.60 23.14 34.82
C CYS A 467 -20.92 22.92 33.33
N TYR A 468 -20.05 22.21 32.61
CA TYR A 468 -20.20 21.92 31.19
C TYR A 468 -21.47 21.12 30.90
N LYS A 469 -21.74 20.08 31.70
CA LYS A 469 -22.96 19.30 31.58
C LYS A 469 -24.22 20.14 31.79
N ALA A 470 -24.25 20.94 32.86
CA ALA A 470 -25.41 21.79 33.15
C ALA A 470 -25.68 22.83 32.06
N MET A 471 -24.62 23.40 31.48
CA MET A 471 -24.73 24.33 30.36
C MET A 471 -25.32 23.65 29.11
N LEU A 472 -24.79 22.48 28.73
CA LEU A 472 -25.31 21.73 27.59
C LEU A 472 -26.77 21.28 27.81
N ASP A 473 -27.11 20.86 29.02
CA ASP A 473 -28.47 20.41 29.34
C ASP A 473 -29.47 21.59 29.31
N LYS A 474 -29.11 22.76 29.87
CA LYS A 474 -29.93 23.98 29.77
C LYS A 474 -30.11 24.41 28.31
N TYR A 475 -29.03 24.42 27.52
CA TYR A 475 -29.07 24.76 26.09
C TYR A 475 -30.04 23.87 25.32
N LYS A 476 -29.99 22.55 25.54
CA LYS A 476 -30.89 21.58 24.90
C LYS A 476 -32.36 21.82 25.27
N VAL A 477 -32.64 22.14 26.53
CA VAL A 477 -34.00 22.37 27.02
C VAL A 477 -34.58 23.67 26.47
N GLU A 478 -33.80 24.75 26.49
CA GLU A 478 -34.30 26.09 26.12
C GLU A 478 -34.37 26.31 24.59
N TYR A 479 -33.41 25.77 23.83
CA TYR A 479 -33.29 26.08 22.40
C TYR A 479 -33.62 24.90 21.49
N GLN A 480 -33.83 23.68 22.03
CA GLN A 480 -34.19 22.47 21.28
C GLN A 480 -33.52 22.38 19.90
N PRO A 481 -32.17 22.36 19.82
CA PRO A 481 -31.48 22.46 18.54
C PRO A 481 -31.80 21.25 17.65
N MET A 482 -32.74 21.41 16.72
CA MET A 482 -33.25 20.34 15.84
C MET A 482 -32.51 20.25 14.49
N GLY A 483 -31.38 20.94 14.30
CA GLY A 483 -30.67 20.98 13.02
C GLY A 483 -29.15 21.05 13.12
N ARG A 484 -28.48 20.73 12.01
CA ARG A 484 -27.07 21.11 11.80
C ARG A 484 -26.99 22.65 11.72
N PRO A 485 -25.93 23.29 12.26
CA PRO A 485 -25.79 24.74 12.27
C PRO A 485 -25.91 25.36 10.88
N GLY A 486 -26.55 26.53 10.79
CA GLY A 486 -26.69 27.31 9.56
C GLY A 486 -25.99 28.68 9.66
N PRO A 487 -25.69 29.35 8.53
CA PRO A 487 -25.18 30.72 8.56
C PRO A 487 -26.24 31.66 9.18
N GLY A 488 -26.00 32.15 10.41
CA GLY A 488 -26.90 33.10 11.09
C GLY A 488 -27.14 32.91 12.60
N ASP A 489 -26.61 31.84 13.22
CA ASP A 489 -26.71 31.63 14.68
C ASP A 489 -25.93 32.71 15.49
N PRO A 490 -26.36 33.11 16.71
CA PRO A 490 -25.77 34.23 17.45
C PRO A 490 -24.33 33.97 17.90
N ILE A 491 -23.51 35.00 17.71
CA ILE A 491 -22.05 35.14 17.87
C ILE A 491 -21.19 34.53 16.74
N LYS A 492 -20.41 35.46 16.16
CA LYS A 492 -19.26 35.35 15.25
C LYS A 492 -18.16 34.44 15.82
N TYR A 493 -18.40 33.14 15.88
CA TYR A 493 -17.35 32.15 15.99
C TYR A 493 -17.30 31.42 14.66
N ASP A 494 -16.15 31.48 13.99
CA ASP A 494 -16.00 30.81 12.70
C ASP A 494 -16.12 29.28 12.92
N PRO A 495 -17.17 28.62 12.39
CA PRO A 495 -17.29 27.16 12.48
C PRO A 495 -16.10 26.43 11.84
N THR A 496 -15.25 27.12 11.06
CA THR A 496 -13.98 26.57 10.57
C THR A 496 -13.03 26.16 11.69
N VAL A 497 -13.14 26.75 12.90
CA VAL A 497 -12.32 26.36 14.06
C VAL A 497 -12.60 24.92 14.51
N LEU A 498 -13.83 24.44 14.31
CA LEU A 498 -14.22 23.04 14.58
C LEU A 498 -13.83 22.09 13.43
N ASN A 499 -13.39 22.64 12.31
CA ASN A 499 -12.86 21.91 11.15
C ASN A 499 -11.32 22.02 11.07
N ILE A 500 -10.65 22.40 12.17
CA ILE A 500 -9.20 22.40 12.24
C ILE A 500 -8.72 20.98 12.53
N GLY A 501 -7.76 20.49 11.73
CA GLY A 501 -7.05 19.25 12.04
C GLY A 501 -6.19 19.46 13.29
N LEU A 502 -6.40 18.65 14.32
CA LEU A 502 -5.53 18.70 15.49
C LEU A 502 -4.20 17.99 15.20
N PRO A 503 -3.13 18.37 15.92
CA PRO A 503 -1.89 17.62 15.95
C PRO A 503 -2.11 16.13 16.23
N ALA A 504 -1.26 15.28 15.67
CA ALA A 504 -1.36 13.83 15.83
C ALA A 504 -1.26 13.38 17.30
N TYR A 505 -0.51 14.10 18.14
CA TYR A 505 -0.39 13.78 19.57
C TYR A 505 -1.69 13.98 20.37
N ALA A 506 -2.69 14.67 19.81
CA ALA A 506 -3.98 14.85 20.48
C ALA A 506 -4.79 13.54 20.56
N GLY A 507 -4.47 12.56 19.71
CA GLY A 507 -5.15 11.26 19.68
C GLY A 507 -6.64 11.36 19.32
N LEU A 508 -7.38 10.30 19.56
CA LEU A 508 -8.82 10.23 19.35
C LEU A 508 -9.58 11.05 20.41
N THR A 509 -9.14 10.99 21.67
CA THR A 509 -9.74 11.68 22.81
C THR A 509 -9.67 13.19 22.64
N GLY A 510 -8.55 13.75 22.18
CA GLY A 510 -8.44 15.19 21.92
C GLY A 510 -9.41 15.67 20.84
N HIS A 511 -9.63 14.87 19.79
CA HIS A 511 -10.64 15.19 18.77
C HIS A 511 -12.08 15.06 19.27
N GLN A 512 -12.37 14.11 20.16
CA GLN A 512 -13.67 14.02 20.83
C GLN A 512 -13.91 15.23 21.74
N GLN A 513 -12.87 15.64 22.49
CA GLN A 513 -12.89 16.85 23.31
C GLN A 513 -13.14 18.11 22.48
N LEU A 514 -12.56 18.23 21.28
CA LEU A 514 -12.83 19.34 20.37
C LEU A 514 -14.31 19.38 19.93
N GLN A 515 -14.93 18.23 19.67
CA GLN A 515 -16.36 18.16 19.33
C GLN A 515 -17.24 18.60 20.50
N GLU A 516 -16.90 18.20 21.73
CA GLU A 516 -17.57 18.66 22.95
C GLU A 516 -17.37 20.16 23.16
N THR A 517 -16.15 20.67 22.99
CA THR A 517 -15.84 22.10 23.01
C THR A 517 -16.70 22.86 22.02
N GLY A 518 -16.85 22.37 20.78
CA GLY A 518 -17.73 23.02 19.80
C GLY A 518 -19.21 23.07 20.20
N LYS A 519 -19.70 22.08 20.95
CA LYS A 519 -21.06 22.14 21.52
C LYS A 519 -21.14 23.17 22.65
N LEU A 520 -20.13 23.22 23.52
CA LEU A 520 -20.05 24.16 24.63
C LEU A 520 -19.93 25.61 24.16
N ILE A 521 -19.13 25.88 23.13
CA ILE A 521 -19.00 27.20 22.51
C ILE A 521 -20.37 27.68 22.01
N ARG A 522 -21.12 26.81 21.32
CA ARG A 522 -22.50 27.12 20.89
C ARG A 522 -23.41 27.39 22.09
N ALA A 523 -23.40 26.51 23.09
CA ALA A 523 -24.24 26.69 24.27
C ALA A 523 -23.93 28.01 24.99
N ALA A 524 -22.66 28.37 25.15
CA ALA A 524 -22.23 29.63 25.74
C ALA A 524 -22.73 30.84 24.93
N ALA A 525 -22.61 30.80 23.60
CA ALA A 525 -23.04 31.89 22.73
C ALA A 525 -24.55 32.16 22.76
N TYR A 526 -25.36 31.14 23.04
CA TYR A 526 -26.82 31.27 23.15
C TYR A 526 -27.29 31.62 24.57
N LEU A 527 -26.62 31.09 25.60
CA LEU A 527 -27.06 31.20 26.98
C LEU A 527 -26.47 32.39 27.73
N LEU A 528 -25.27 32.83 27.37
CA LEU A 528 -24.54 33.90 28.06
C LEU A 528 -24.62 35.20 27.25
N ASP A 529 -24.40 36.33 27.91
CA ASP A 529 -24.17 37.58 27.18
C ASP A 529 -22.86 37.53 26.38
N SER A 530 -22.67 38.46 25.46
CA SER A 530 -21.53 38.45 24.54
C SER A 530 -20.16 38.45 25.24
N ASP A 531 -20.01 39.17 26.34
CA ASP A 531 -18.73 39.32 27.04
C ASP A 531 -18.42 38.08 27.89
N ASP A 532 -19.43 37.53 28.56
CA ASP A 532 -19.33 36.29 29.33
C ASP A 532 -19.13 35.07 28.42
N ALA A 533 -19.85 35.02 27.28
CA ALA A 533 -19.65 34.01 26.26
C ALA A 533 -18.22 34.05 25.72
N TYR A 534 -17.70 35.23 25.38
CA TYR A 534 -16.35 35.38 24.87
C TYR A 534 -15.29 34.91 25.88
N ALA A 535 -15.42 35.32 27.15
CA ALA A 535 -14.54 34.87 28.22
C ALA A 535 -14.57 33.34 28.40
N PHE A 536 -15.77 32.76 28.45
CA PHE A 536 -15.98 31.32 28.62
C PHE A 536 -15.38 30.52 27.45
N VAL A 537 -15.57 30.98 26.22
CA VAL A 537 -14.95 30.37 25.03
C VAL A 537 -13.42 30.44 25.10
N GLY A 538 -12.86 31.57 25.53
CA GLY A 538 -11.42 31.69 25.78
C GLY A 538 -10.90 30.65 26.78
N HIS A 539 -11.64 30.36 27.84
CA HIS A 539 -11.31 29.28 28.78
C HIS A 539 -11.31 27.91 28.09
N LEU A 540 -12.38 27.57 27.36
CA LEU A 540 -12.49 26.29 26.65
C LEU A 540 -11.32 26.06 25.70
N VAL A 541 -10.92 27.09 24.94
CA VAL A 541 -9.78 27.02 24.03
C VAL A 541 -8.47 26.84 24.79
N ARG A 542 -8.20 27.65 25.82
CA ARG A 542 -6.95 27.55 26.61
C ARG A 542 -6.81 26.22 27.37
N SER A 543 -7.93 25.59 27.72
CA SER A 543 -7.94 24.29 28.37
C SER A 543 -7.50 23.14 27.45
N GLN A 544 -7.34 23.39 26.14
CA GLN A 544 -6.97 22.40 25.13
C GLN A 544 -5.72 22.85 24.36
N PRO A 545 -4.51 22.47 24.80
CA PRO A 545 -3.25 22.88 24.17
C PRO A 545 -3.16 22.54 22.68
N ALA A 546 -3.66 21.36 22.28
CA ALA A 546 -3.71 20.95 20.87
C ALA A 546 -4.54 21.90 20.00
N LEU A 547 -5.65 22.43 20.53
CA LEU A 547 -6.49 23.41 19.84
C LEU A 547 -5.82 24.78 19.78
N VAL A 548 -5.21 25.22 20.89
CA VAL A 548 -4.40 26.46 20.91
C VAL A 548 -3.34 26.40 19.82
N ARG A 549 -2.64 25.27 19.71
CA ARG A 549 -1.62 25.07 18.70
C ARG A 549 -2.17 25.15 17.28
N ALA A 550 -3.26 24.43 17.01
CA ALA A 550 -3.84 24.36 15.69
C ALA A 550 -4.32 25.74 15.19
N LEU A 551 -4.83 26.57 16.11
CA LEU A 551 -5.19 27.97 15.85
C LEU A 551 -3.96 28.85 15.59
N GLN A 552 -2.86 28.69 16.35
CA GLN A 552 -1.61 29.43 16.14
C GLN A 552 -1.01 29.17 14.75
N THR A 553 -1.12 27.96 14.22
CA THR A 553 -0.53 27.59 12.92
C THR A 553 -1.32 28.09 11.71
N ARG A 554 -2.63 28.35 11.82
CA ARG A 554 -3.49 28.73 10.69
C ARG A 554 -3.52 30.23 10.35
N THR A 555 -2.55 31.01 10.84
CA THR A 555 -2.47 32.47 10.64
C THR A 555 -3.64 33.30 11.21
N GLU A 556 -4.49 32.73 12.08
CA GLU A 556 -5.48 33.47 12.89
C GLU A 556 -4.82 34.11 14.13
N ALA A 557 -3.63 34.71 13.97
CA ALA A 557 -2.83 35.23 15.07
C ALA A 557 -3.60 36.28 15.91
N ASP A 558 -4.48 37.07 15.28
CA ASP A 558 -5.28 38.10 15.94
C ASP A 558 -6.42 37.52 16.80
N VAL A 559 -7.04 36.41 16.38
CA VAL A 559 -8.10 35.74 17.14
C VAL A 559 -7.52 35.04 18.37
N VAL A 560 -6.38 34.35 18.20
CA VAL A 560 -5.65 33.71 19.29
C VAL A 560 -5.10 34.73 20.27
N SER A 561 -4.49 35.81 19.78
CA SER A 561 -4.02 36.93 20.60
C SER A 561 -5.14 37.46 21.51
N THR A 562 -6.32 37.70 20.96
CA THR A 562 -7.47 38.23 21.71
C THR A 562 -8.08 37.22 22.68
N LEU A 563 -8.02 35.91 22.39
CA LEU A 563 -8.50 34.84 23.29
C LEU A 563 -7.50 34.47 24.40
N LEU A 564 -6.20 34.69 24.19
CA LEU A 564 -5.16 34.37 25.16
C LEU A 564 -4.83 35.53 26.12
N THR A 565 -5.24 36.77 25.82
CA THR A 565 -4.85 37.98 26.57
C THR A 565 -5.89 38.55 27.54
N THR A 566 -7.15 38.10 27.50
CA THR A 566 -8.20 38.62 28.40
C THR A 566 -8.13 37.94 29.78
N THR A 567 -7.11 38.30 30.56
CA THR A 567 -7.03 38.08 32.01
C THR A 567 -6.97 39.41 32.75
N SER A 568 -7.83 40.37 32.37
CA SER A 568 -8.08 41.56 33.18
C SER A 568 -9.40 41.43 33.93
#